data_AF-A0AAU4U1K5-F1
#
_entry.id   AF-A0AAU4U1K5-F1
#
_cell.length_a   1.000
_cell.length_b   1.000
_cell.length_c   1.000
_cell.angle_alpha   90.00
_cell.angle_beta   90.00
_cell.angle_gamma   90.00
#
_symmetry.space_group_name_H-M   'P 1'
#
loop_
_entity.id
_entity.type
_entity.pdbx_description
1 polymer ?
#
loop_
_entity_poly.entity_id
_entity_poly.type
_entity_poly.pdbx_seq_one_letter_code
_entity_poly.pdbx_strand_id
1 'polypeptide(L)'
;MGSTGDTASGRLRLLPAAVSGLLVLAMAACGPNGESPQARADKPAGVKPAGTERPLTAREKSLLYEAEQAMVQSCMARKGFQVWKVPENPVPEDKSFPYVVDDVAWARRHGYGSDVRRRIDQVRRSDPNRRYLQGLPPNRRTQAVDAYSGRTGGLEVRLPTGVTAGRSTDGCLAETEGTLYGGLGNWFRAKAVTDSLGSIRRADVFADPQFRDSTREWAACMREHGHRYADPGQARAEFASDTAKDRNKEVRTAVDEARCAHSSGLSATARRLDARYDKRLQQKYRAAVDSRLRLERAALPRARAYPSGH
;
A
#
# COMPACT_ATOMS: atom_id res chain seq x y z
N MET A 1 -25.33 12.17 22.63
CA MET A 1 -25.65 13.09 23.74
C MET A 1 -24.73 14.30 23.64
N GLY A 2 -25.30 15.51 23.50
CA GLY A 2 -24.68 16.85 23.64
C GLY A 2 -23.60 17.21 22.60
N SER A 3 -23.73 18.20 21.69
CA SER A 3 -23.94 19.65 21.90
C SER A 3 -22.90 20.19 22.90
N THR A 4 -22.08 21.23 22.71
CA THR A 4 -22.01 22.46 21.89
C THR A 4 -20.68 23.12 22.34
N GLY A 5 -19.86 23.78 21.52
CA GLY A 5 -20.05 25.15 21.02
C GLY A 5 -18.76 25.97 21.22
N ASP A 6 -18.59 26.97 20.33
CA ASP A 6 -17.97 28.30 20.50
C ASP A 6 -16.46 28.44 20.75
N THR A 7 -15.65 28.93 19.79
CA THR A 7 -15.40 30.33 19.30
C THR A 7 -14.67 31.26 20.27
N ALA A 8 -13.50 31.75 19.86
CA ALA A 8 -12.96 33.13 20.04
C ALA A 8 -11.42 33.10 19.85
N SER A 9 -10.87 33.69 18.78
CA SER A 9 -10.42 35.09 18.68
C SER A 9 -9.00 35.33 19.23
N GLY A 10 -8.14 35.97 18.43
CA GLY A 10 -6.93 36.61 18.97
C GLY A 10 -5.81 36.83 17.95
N ARG A 11 -5.86 37.95 17.25
CA ARG A 11 -4.88 38.43 16.27
C ARG A 11 -3.59 38.97 16.90
N LEU A 12 -2.47 38.74 16.18
CA LEU A 12 -1.42 39.70 15.81
C LEU A 12 -0.53 40.35 16.90
N ARG A 13 0.78 40.11 16.80
CA ARG A 13 1.82 41.15 17.04
C ARG A 13 2.88 41.09 15.94
N LEU A 14 3.16 42.26 15.38
CA LEU A 14 4.11 42.56 14.31
C LEU A 14 5.49 42.93 14.88
N LEU A 15 6.55 42.41 14.23
CA LEU A 15 7.82 43.06 13.82
C LEU A 15 8.75 43.70 14.88
N PRO A 16 9.99 44.16 14.55
CA PRO A 16 10.88 43.90 13.39
C PRO A 16 12.37 43.67 13.81
N ALA A 17 13.24 43.33 12.85
CA ALA A 17 14.60 43.89 12.79
C ALA A 17 15.18 43.76 11.36
N ALA A 18 15.37 44.90 10.71
CA ALA A 18 16.25 45.12 9.56
C ALA A 18 17.73 44.93 9.99
N VAL A 19 18.73 44.78 9.12
CA VAL A 19 19.37 45.88 8.37
C VAL A 19 20.31 45.31 7.29
N SER A 20 20.32 46.00 6.16
CA SER A 20 21.10 45.80 4.94
C SER A 20 22.59 46.17 5.04
N GLY A 21 23.40 45.54 4.18
CA GLY A 21 24.30 46.24 3.26
C GLY A 21 25.80 46.30 3.62
N LEU A 22 26.65 45.82 2.69
CA LEU A 22 27.73 46.64 2.13
C LEU A 22 28.27 46.04 0.82
N LEU A 23 28.62 46.93 -0.10
CA LEU A 23 29.03 46.71 -1.49
C LEU A 23 30.45 47.31 -1.66
N VAL A 24 31.20 46.79 -2.65
CA VAL A 24 32.41 47.33 -3.33
C VAL A 24 33.72 47.33 -2.49
N LEU A 25 34.96 47.09 -2.98
CA LEU A 25 35.61 47.33 -4.28
C LEU A 25 36.87 46.45 -4.48
N ALA A 26 37.30 46.35 -5.74
CA ALA A 26 38.34 45.48 -6.30
C ALA A 26 39.81 45.80 -5.91
N MET A 27 40.69 44.80 -6.09
CA MET A 27 42.07 45.01 -6.54
C MET A 27 42.48 43.92 -7.53
N ALA A 28 43.08 44.36 -8.64
CA ALA A 28 43.77 43.55 -9.63
C ALA A 28 45.25 43.41 -9.25
N ALA A 29 45.85 42.24 -9.50
CA ALA A 29 47.29 42.08 -9.59
C ALA A 29 47.64 40.94 -10.57
N CYS A 30 48.52 41.24 -11.53
CA CYS A 30 49.08 40.35 -12.55
C CYS A 30 50.07 39.33 -11.96
N GLY A 31 50.14 38.14 -12.56
CA GLY A 31 51.20 37.15 -12.35
C GLY A 31 51.10 36.01 -13.38
N PRO A 32 52.22 35.42 -13.83
CA PRO A 32 52.39 34.89 -15.19
C PRO A 32 51.92 33.44 -15.38
N ASN A 33 51.75 33.09 -16.66
CA ASN A 33 51.43 31.75 -17.19
C ASN A 33 52.13 30.62 -16.44
N GLY A 34 51.33 29.87 -15.67
CA GLY A 34 51.67 28.56 -15.14
C GLY A 34 50.52 27.62 -15.48
N GLU A 35 50.76 26.76 -16.47
CA GLU A 35 49.85 25.70 -16.90
C GLU A 35 49.57 24.78 -15.71
N SER A 36 48.43 25.00 -15.05
CA SER A 36 47.94 24.10 -14.00
C SER A 36 47.19 22.96 -14.68
N PRO A 37 47.60 21.69 -14.51
CA PRO A 37 46.81 20.56 -14.97
C PRO A 37 45.46 20.63 -14.25
N GLN A 38 44.39 20.86 -15.00
CA GLN A 38 43.03 20.70 -14.50
C GLN A 38 42.94 19.31 -13.87
N ALA A 39 42.88 19.27 -12.53
CA ALA A 39 42.37 18.14 -11.81
C ALA A 39 40.98 17.89 -12.38
N ARG A 40 40.89 16.87 -13.24
CA ARG A 40 39.61 16.35 -13.72
C ARG A 40 38.88 15.93 -12.45
N ALA A 41 37.89 16.72 -12.06
CA ALA A 41 36.91 16.30 -11.09
C ALA A 41 36.31 15.00 -11.63
N ASP A 42 36.72 13.88 -11.07
CA ASP A 42 36.11 12.59 -11.31
C ASP A 42 34.62 12.74 -11.00
N LYS A 43 33.81 12.77 -12.07
CA LYS A 43 32.37 12.64 -11.94
C LYS A 43 32.12 11.33 -11.18
N PRO A 44 31.41 11.33 -10.04
CA PRO A 44 31.01 10.10 -9.41
C PRO A 44 30.25 9.27 -10.43
N ALA A 45 30.72 8.05 -10.68
CA ALA A 45 30.08 7.12 -11.57
C ALA A 45 28.61 6.92 -11.14
N GLY A 46 27.68 7.38 -11.98
CA GLY A 46 26.36 6.80 -12.13
C GLY A 46 25.45 6.78 -10.90
N VAL A 47 25.21 7.91 -10.24
CA VAL A 47 23.92 8.06 -9.52
C VAL A 47 22.85 8.30 -10.58
N LYS A 48 22.13 7.25 -10.97
CA LYS A 48 20.96 7.40 -11.85
C LYS A 48 19.98 8.37 -11.18
N PRO A 49 19.42 9.35 -11.91
CA PRO A 49 18.46 10.27 -11.32
C PRO A 49 17.27 9.49 -10.76
N ALA A 50 16.88 9.85 -9.53
CA ALA A 50 15.73 9.28 -8.84
C ALA A 50 14.47 9.42 -9.71
N GLY A 51 13.77 8.30 -9.94
CA GLY A 51 12.55 8.22 -10.75
C GLY A 51 12.73 7.77 -12.20
N THR A 52 13.84 7.09 -12.52
CA THR A 52 14.04 6.41 -13.83
C THR A 52 14.05 4.89 -13.73
N GLU A 53 13.80 4.33 -12.54
CA GLU A 53 13.86 2.89 -12.33
C GLU A 53 12.60 2.19 -12.87
N ARG A 54 12.80 1.06 -13.56
CA ARG A 54 11.69 0.22 -14.05
C ARG A 54 10.92 -0.37 -12.86
N PRO A 55 9.57 -0.37 -12.88
CA PRO A 55 8.76 -1.10 -11.89
C PRO A 55 9.17 -2.57 -11.79
N LEU A 56 9.11 -3.16 -10.60
CA LEU A 56 9.40 -4.60 -10.41
C LEU A 56 8.46 -5.48 -11.23
N THR A 57 9.01 -6.55 -11.80
CA THR A 57 8.22 -7.63 -12.40
C THR A 57 7.50 -8.45 -11.33
N ALA A 58 6.49 -9.23 -11.72
CA ALA A 58 5.83 -10.18 -10.82
C ALA A 58 6.83 -11.17 -10.19
N ARG A 59 7.74 -11.73 -10.99
CA ARG A 59 8.79 -12.64 -10.51
C ARG A 59 9.73 -11.99 -9.49
N GLU A 60 10.10 -10.73 -9.70
CA GLU A 60 10.94 -9.98 -8.75
C GLU A 60 10.20 -9.75 -7.42
N LYS A 61 8.89 -9.48 -7.45
CA LYS A 61 8.07 -9.33 -6.23
C LYS A 61 7.94 -10.65 -5.47
N SER A 62 7.62 -11.74 -6.16
CA SER A 62 7.52 -13.07 -5.52
C SER A 62 8.86 -13.54 -4.95
N LEU A 63 9.98 -13.19 -5.59
CA LEU A 63 11.32 -13.46 -5.04
C LEU A 63 11.55 -12.71 -3.71
N LEU A 64 11.18 -11.42 -3.62
CA LEU A 64 11.28 -10.66 -2.38
C LEU A 64 10.40 -11.26 -1.28
N TYR A 65 9.16 -11.65 -1.64
CA TYR A 65 8.23 -12.29 -0.73
C TYR A 65 8.79 -13.60 -0.15
N GLU A 66 9.29 -14.50 -1.01
CA GLU A 66 9.89 -15.77 -0.56
C GLU A 66 11.10 -15.57 0.34
N ALA A 67 11.95 -14.59 0.01
CA ALA A 67 13.11 -14.25 0.84
C ALA A 67 12.68 -13.72 2.21
N GLU A 68 11.69 -12.82 2.27
CA GLU A 68 11.14 -12.30 3.52
C GLU A 68 10.57 -13.43 4.40
N GLN A 69 9.76 -14.33 3.81
CA GLN A 69 9.21 -15.49 4.52
C GLN A 69 10.32 -16.40 5.08
N ALA A 70 11.35 -16.70 4.29
CA ALA A 70 12.46 -17.56 4.71
C ALA A 70 13.31 -16.90 5.82
N MET A 71 13.57 -15.59 5.72
CA MET A 71 14.33 -14.83 6.72
C MET A 71 13.58 -14.74 8.05
N VAL A 72 12.27 -14.48 8.01
CA VAL A 72 11.41 -14.49 9.19
C VAL A 72 11.40 -15.89 9.82
N GLN A 73 11.27 -16.94 8.99
CA GLN A 73 11.31 -18.32 9.47
C GLN A 73 12.62 -18.66 10.20
N SER A 74 13.77 -18.30 9.62
CA SER A 74 15.07 -18.50 10.25
C SER A 74 15.20 -17.72 11.57
N CYS A 75 14.79 -16.45 11.60
CA CYS A 75 14.84 -15.65 12.82
C CYS A 75 13.95 -16.24 13.92
N MET A 76 12.72 -16.64 13.58
CA MET A 76 11.80 -17.25 14.54
C MET A 76 12.39 -18.55 15.10
N ALA A 77 13.00 -19.38 14.25
CA ALA A 77 13.66 -20.62 14.68
C ALA A 77 14.79 -20.35 15.68
N ARG A 78 15.64 -19.33 15.44
CA ARG A 78 16.69 -18.92 16.39
C ARG A 78 16.13 -18.42 17.72
N LYS A 79 14.92 -17.85 17.72
CA LYS A 79 14.19 -17.44 18.94
C LYS A 79 13.40 -18.59 19.57
N GLY A 80 13.54 -19.82 19.07
CA GLY A 80 12.87 -21.01 19.59
C GLY A 80 11.43 -21.19 19.09
N PHE A 81 10.99 -20.46 18.07
CA PHE A 81 9.65 -20.56 17.51
C PHE A 81 9.65 -21.20 16.11
N GLN A 82 8.70 -22.09 15.86
CA GLN A 82 8.48 -22.63 14.52
C GLN A 82 7.43 -21.79 13.78
N VAL A 83 7.74 -21.41 12.56
CA VAL A 83 6.79 -20.82 11.61
C VAL A 83 7.01 -21.46 10.25
N TRP A 84 5.98 -21.45 9.41
CA TRP A 84 5.99 -21.98 8.06
C TRP A 84 5.76 -20.86 7.08
N LYS A 85 6.44 -20.92 5.93
CA LYS A 85 6.15 -20.04 4.80
C LYS A 85 4.73 -20.31 4.32
N VAL A 86 4.02 -19.26 3.94
CA VAL A 86 2.70 -19.36 3.32
C VAL A 86 2.75 -18.85 1.88
N PRO A 87 1.87 -19.29 0.98
CA PRO A 87 1.84 -18.77 -0.38
C PRO A 87 1.51 -17.27 -0.42
N GLU A 88 2.15 -16.51 -1.32
CA GLU A 88 1.88 -15.07 -1.54
C GLU A 88 0.42 -14.81 -1.90
N ASN A 89 -0.14 -15.66 -2.77
CA ASN A 89 -1.52 -15.60 -3.23
C ASN A 89 -2.18 -16.97 -3.04
N PRO A 90 -2.67 -17.30 -1.83
CA PRO A 90 -3.21 -18.62 -1.52
C PRO A 90 -4.61 -18.85 -2.13
N VAL A 91 -5.28 -17.79 -2.60
CA VAL A 91 -6.58 -17.85 -3.29
C VAL A 91 -6.50 -17.00 -4.57
N PRO A 92 -6.05 -17.59 -5.69
CA PRO A 92 -5.88 -16.88 -6.96
C PRO A 92 -7.13 -16.15 -7.47
N GLU A 93 -8.32 -16.62 -7.06
CA GLU A 93 -9.61 -16.05 -7.40
C GLU A 93 -9.97 -14.78 -6.60
N ASP A 94 -9.18 -14.40 -5.60
CA ASP A 94 -9.34 -13.18 -4.78
C ASP A 94 -9.08 -11.91 -5.61
N LYS A 95 -10.04 -11.61 -6.48
CA LYS A 95 -10.05 -10.46 -7.36
C LYS A 95 -10.73 -9.29 -6.66
N SER A 96 -10.02 -8.17 -6.60
CA SER A 96 -10.55 -6.92 -6.04
C SER A 96 -11.35 -6.13 -7.07
N PHE A 97 -12.55 -5.70 -6.69
CA PHE A 97 -13.42 -4.80 -7.44
C PHE A 97 -13.66 -3.53 -6.60
N PRO A 98 -12.70 -2.59 -6.54
CA PRO A 98 -12.74 -1.48 -5.58
C PRO A 98 -13.89 -0.49 -5.79
N TYR A 99 -14.51 -0.47 -6.98
CA TYR A 99 -15.53 0.51 -7.36
C TYR A 99 -16.86 -0.15 -7.72
N VAL A 100 -16.84 -1.06 -8.70
CA VAL A 100 -18.01 -1.81 -9.20
C VAL A 100 -17.53 -3.19 -9.67
N VAL A 101 -18.34 -4.24 -9.56
CA VAL A 101 -18.07 -5.51 -10.23
C VAL A 101 -18.24 -5.27 -11.72
N ASP A 102 -17.18 -5.42 -12.52
CA ASP A 102 -17.18 -5.10 -13.96
C ASP A 102 -16.63 -6.24 -14.82
N ASP A 103 -16.66 -7.47 -14.30
CA ASP A 103 -16.26 -8.68 -15.00
C ASP A 103 -17.41 -9.68 -14.98
N VAL A 104 -18.13 -9.77 -16.10
CA VAL A 104 -19.28 -10.67 -16.26
C VAL A 104 -18.88 -12.14 -16.09
N ALA A 105 -17.69 -12.54 -16.56
CA ALA A 105 -17.25 -13.93 -16.47
C ALA A 105 -16.92 -14.31 -15.02
N TRP A 106 -16.29 -13.41 -14.28
CA TRP A 106 -16.04 -13.58 -12.85
C TRP A 106 -17.36 -13.56 -12.06
N ALA A 107 -18.26 -12.60 -12.32
CA ALA A 107 -19.55 -12.50 -11.65
C ALA A 107 -20.43 -13.76 -11.86
N ARG A 108 -20.41 -14.37 -13.04
CA ARG A 108 -21.10 -15.64 -13.30
C ARG A 108 -20.59 -16.79 -12.43
N ARG A 109 -19.29 -16.84 -12.16
CA ARG A 109 -18.67 -17.92 -11.37
C ARG A 109 -18.74 -17.66 -9.86
N HIS A 110 -18.54 -16.42 -9.45
CA HIS A 110 -18.27 -16.04 -8.06
C HIS A 110 -19.33 -15.08 -7.48
N GLY A 111 -20.24 -14.53 -8.27
CA GLY A 111 -21.24 -13.56 -7.81
C GLY A 111 -20.56 -12.31 -7.26
N TYR A 112 -20.75 -12.01 -5.97
CA TYR A 112 -19.99 -10.98 -5.23
C TYR A 112 -18.80 -11.56 -4.47
N GLY A 113 -18.45 -12.83 -4.70
CA GLY A 113 -17.30 -13.52 -4.13
C GLY A 113 -17.55 -14.17 -2.77
N SER A 114 -18.79 -14.51 -2.42
CA SER A 114 -19.07 -15.21 -1.15
C SER A 114 -18.35 -16.55 -1.04
N ASP A 115 -18.23 -17.28 -2.15
CA ASP A 115 -17.46 -18.53 -2.26
C ASP A 115 -15.97 -18.30 -2.10
N VAL A 116 -15.43 -17.26 -2.73
CA VAL A 116 -14.03 -16.84 -2.60
C VAL A 116 -13.74 -16.44 -1.15
N ARG A 117 -14.62 -15.67 -0.50
CA ARG A 117 -14.51 -15.31 0.94
C ARG A 117 -14.49 -16.54 1.84
N ARG A 118 -15.39 -17.51 1.63
CA ARG A 118 -15.38 -18.78 2.39
C ARG A 118 -14.07 -19.54 2.20
N ARG A 119 -13.50 -19.51 0.99
CA ARG A 119 -12.19 -20.14 0.72
C ARG A 119 -11.05 -19.41 1.44
N ILE A 120 -11.04 -18.08 1.41
CA ILE A 120 -10.08 -17.26 2.17
C ILE A 120 -10.17 -17.57 3.67
N ASP A 121 -11.37 -17.66 4.22
CA ASP A 121 -11.57 -18.00 5.63
C ASP A 121 -11.15 -19.43 5.95
N GLN A 122 -11.38 -20.38 5.04
CA GLN A 122 -10.86 -21.74 5.18
C GLN A 122 -9.33 -21.73 5.24
N VAL A 123 -8.67 -21.04 4.30
CA VAL A 123 -7.20 -20.88 4.29
C VAL A 123 -6.71 -20.28 5.59
N ARG A 124 -7.34 -19.20 6.08
CA ARG A 124 -7.01 -18.54 7.37
C ARG A 124 -7.22 -19.45 8.58
N ARG A 125 -8.21 -20.35 8.56
CA ARG A 125 -8.46 -21.34 9.62
C ARG A 125 -7.47 -22.51 9.56
N SER A 126 -7.00 -22.86 8.37
CA SER A 126 -6.00 -23.91 8.16
C SER A 126 -4.55 -23.42 8.22
N ASP A 127 -4.33 -22.11 8.40
CA ASP A 127 -3.00 -21.51 8.48
C ASP A 127 -2.14 -22.22 9.56
N PRO A 128 -1.01 -22.83 9.17
CA PRO A 128 -0.15 -23.56 10.09
C PRO A 128 0.43 -22.66 11.19
N ASN A 129 0.75 -21.41 10.88
CA ASN A 129 1.26 -20.44 11.86
C ASN A 129 0.20 -20.09 12.90
N ARG A 130 -1.06 -19.91 12.45
CA ARG A 130 -2.19 -19.68 13.37
C ARG A 130 -2.40 -20.87 14.29
N ARG A 131 -2.44 -22.09 13.75
CA ARG A 131 -2.64 -23.32 14.54
C ARG A 131 -1.53 -23.50 15.57
N TYR A 132 -0.29 -23.30 15.16
CA TYR A 132 0.86 -23.34 16.06
C TYR A 132 0.76 -22.30 17.19
N LEU A 133 0.51 -21.03 16.87
CA LEU A 133 0.36 -19.98 17.89
C LEU A 133 -0.79 -20.28 18.86
N GLN A 134 -1.91 -20.81 18.35
CA GLN A 134 -3.05 -21.23 19.17
C GLN A 134 -2.72 -22.44 20.07
N GLY A 135 -1.87 -23.35 19.63
CA GLY A 135 -1.40 -24.49 20.42
C GLY A 135 -0.40 -24.13 21.53
N LEU A 136 0.21 -22.94 21.50
CA LEU A 136 1.14 -22.50 22.53
C LEU A 136 0.45 -22.14 23.85
N PRO A 137 1.07 -22.43 25.02
CA PRO A 137 0.64 -21.87 26.30
C PRO A 137 0.62 -20.33 26.25
N PRO A 138 -0.29 -19.64 26.99
CA PRO A 138 -0.49 -18.19 26.87
C PRO A 138 0.79 -17.35 26.94
N ASN A 139 1.64 -17.60 27.93
CA ASN A 139 2.92 -16.87 28.08
C ASN A 139 3.85 -17.09 26.87
N ARG A 140 3.92 -18.33 26.40
CA ARG A 140 4.74 -18.72 25.25
C ARG A 140 4.18 -18.15 23.95
N ARG A 141 2.86 -18.02 23.84
CA ARG A 141 2.18 -17.34 22.73
C ARG A 141 2.54 -15.86 22.71
N THR A 142 2.50 -15.17 23.84
CA THR A 142 2.93 -13.76 23.94
C THR A 142 4.39 -13.60 23.52
N GLN A 143 5.28 -14.46 24.02
CA GLN A 143 6.69 -14.46 23.60
C GLN A 143 6.85 -14.71 22.09
N ALA A 144 6.00 -15.53 21.47
CA ALA A 144 6.02 -15.77 20.03
C ALA A 144 5.63 -14.53 19.23
N VAL A 145 4.59 -13.83 19.68
CA VAL A 145 4.15 -12.58 19.07
C VAL A 145 5.23 -11.51 19.22
N ASP A 146 5.79 -11.34 20.42
CA ASP A 146 6.89 -10.40 20.66
C ASP A 146 8.14 -10.75 19.84
N ALA A 147 8.46 -12.04 19.69
CA ALA A 147 9.56 -12.49 18.84
C ALA A 147 9.31 -12.17 17.36
N TYR A 148 8.07 -12.27 16.90
CA TYR A 148 7.69 -12.02 15.50
C TYR A 148 7.65 -10.53 15.18
N SER A 149 6.84 -9.75 15.90
CA SER A 149 6.54 -8.36 15.59
C SER A 149 7.28 -7.33 16.46
N GLY A 150 8.01 -7.78 17.48
CA GLY A 150 8.60 -6.91 18.48
C GLY A 150 7.58 -6.42 19.51
N ARG A 151 8.08 -5.77 20.56
CA ARG A 151 7.26 -5.09 21.58
C ARG A 151 6.92 -3.66 21.12
N THR A 152 5.89 -3.06 21.72
CA THR A 152 5.41 -1.70 21.39
C THR A 152 6.52 -0.64 21.49
N GLY A 153 6.36 0.46 20.75
CA GLY A 153 7.36 1.54 20.62
C GLY A 153 8.21 1.38 19.35
N GLY A 154 9.04 2.37 19.02
CA GLY A 154 9.96 2.29 17.87
C GLY A 154 9.77 3.40 16.85
N LEU A 155 9.63 3.03 15.58
CA LEU A 155 9.55 3.98 14.47
C LEU A 155 8.12 4.48 14.28
N GLU A 156 7.99 5.78 14.00
CA GLU A 156 6.72 6.41 13.66
C GLU A 156 6.80 7.16 12.33
N VAL A 157 5.70 7.09 11.57
CA VAL A 157 5.54 7.79 10.29
C VAL A 157 4.16 8.39 10.22
N ARG A 158 4.10 9.71 10.02
CA ARG A 158 2.84 10.39 9.72
C ARG A 158 2.43 10.10 8.28
N LEU A 159 1.31 9.41 8.09
CA LEU A 159 0.80 9.02 6.78
C LEU A 159 0.11 10.19 6.08
N PRO A 160 0.10 10.21 4.74
CA PRO A 160 -0.75 11.09 3.93
C PRO A 160 -2.21 11.21 4.36
N THR A 161 -2.78 10.15 4.95
CA THR A 161 -4.19 10.06 5.32
C THR A 161 -4.59 10.87 6.55
N GLY A 162 -3.66 11.23 7.44
CA GLY A 162 -4.05 11.74 8.77
C GLY A 162 -3.46 10.95 9.93
N VAL A 163 -3.17 9.68 9.69
CA VAL A 163 -2.87 8.70 10.74
C VAL A 163 -1.36 8.61 10.97
N THR A 164 -0.94 8.43 12.22
CA THR A 164 0.44 8.04 12.54
C THR A 164 0.52 6.51 12.57
N ALA A 165 1.35 5.95 11.71
CA ALA A 165 1.68 4.52 11.74
C ALA A 165 2.92 4.31 12.60
N GLY A 166 2.82 3.41 13.57
CA GLY A 166 3.92 2.98 14.42
C GLY A 166 4.34 1.55 14.12
N ARG A 167 5.61 1.21 14.36
CA ARG A 167 6.10 -0.17 14.37
C ARG A 167 7.24 -0.36 15.36
N SER A 168 7.40 -1.60 15.81
CA SER A 168 8.60 -1.99 16.54
C SER A 168 9.85 -1.94 15.65
N THR A 169 10.96 -1.57 16.27
CA THR A 169 12.32 -1.77 15.75
C THR A 169 12.87 -3.15 16.09
N ASP A 170 12.15 -3.91 16.92
CA ASP A 170 12.54 -5.23 17.38
C ASP A 170 11.69 -6.32 16.69
N GLY A 171 12.08 -7.58 16.91
CA GLY A 171 11.39 -8.74 16.37
C GLY A 171 11.88 -9.15 14.99
N CYS A 172 11.46 -10.34 14.57
CA CYS A 172 11.92 -10.97 13.34
C CYS A 172 11.49 -10.25 12.07
N LEU A 173 10.33 -9.57 12.08
CA LEU A 173 9.94 -8.69 10.98
C LEU A 173 10.90 -7.50 10.82
N ALA A 174 11.21 -6.82 11.93
CA ALA A 174 12.10 -5.66 11.91
C ALA A 174 13.54 -6.02 11.50
N GLU A 175 14.05 -7.14 12.01
CA GLU A 175 15.35 -7.69 11.62
C GLU A 175 15.37 -8.02 10.12
N THR A 176 14.38 -8.80 9.66
CA THR A 176 14.30 -9.24 8.25
C THR A 176 14.24 -8.05 7.31
N GLU A 177 13.32 -7.12 7.53
CA GLU A 177 13.15 -5.97 6.65
C GLU A 177 14.37 -5.02 6.72
N GLY A 178 14.98 -4.87 7.90
CA GLY A 178 16.20 -4.11 8.08
C GLY A 178 17.36 -4.67 7.24
N THR A 179 17.56 -5.98 7.27
CA THR A 179 18.61 -6.67 6.50
C THR A 179 18.31 -6.71 5.01
N LEU A 180 17.08 -7.10 4.62
CA LEU A 180 16.69 -7.31 3.23
C LEU A 180 16.71 -5.99 2.45
N TYR A 181 16.09 -4.95 2.99
CA TYR A 181 15.94 -3.65 2.32
C TYR A 181 17.06 -2.66 2.65
N GLY A 182 18.02 -3.03 3.50
CA GLY A 182 19.19 -2.20 3.80
C GLY A 182 18.87 -0.99 4.69
N GLY A 183 17.94 -1.14 5.64
CA GLY A 183 17.62 -0.12 6.65
C GLY A 183 16.13 -0.02 6.94
N LEU A 184 15.76 -0.40 8.18
CA LEU A 184 14.37 -0.49 8.62
C LEU A 184 13.62 0.86 8.54
N GLY A 185 14.25 1.96 8.97
CA GLY A 185 13.61 3.27 9.03
C GLY A 185 13.20 3.79 7.65
N ASN A 186 14.10 3.71 6.67
CA ASN A 186 13.85 4.15 5.30
C ASN A 186 12.83 3.26 4.61
N TRP A 187 12.95 1.94 4.78
CA TRP A 187 11.99 0.97 4.27
C TRP A 187 10.59 1.22 4.84
N PHE A 188 10.45 1.31 6.16
CA PHE A 188 9.16 1.51 6.80
C PHE A 188 8.50 2.80 6.35
N ARG A 189 9.24 3.92 6.30
CA ARG A 189 8.70 5.21 5.83
C ARG A 189 8.19 5.12 4.40
N ALA A 190 8.99 4.57 3.48
CA ALA A 190 8.61 4.45 2.08
C ALA A 190 7.41 3.52 1.90
N LYS A 191 7.44 2.35 2.54
CA LYS A 191 6.35 1.36 2.51
C LYS A 191 5.05 1.92 3.10
N ALA A 192 5.09 2.47 4.31
CA ALA A 192 3.91 2.97 4.99
C ALA A 192 3.22 4.11 4.23
N VAL A 193 3.99 5.07 3.71
CA VAL A 193 3.46 6.16 2.88
C VAL A 193 2.84 5.61 1.60
N THR A 194 3.54 4.75 0.86
CA THR A 194 3.06 4.22 -0.43
C THR A 194 1.85 3.29 -0.29
N ASP A 195 1.81 2.43 0.74
CA ASP A 195 0.66 1.56 1.02
C ASP A 195 -0.60 2.36 1.36
N SER A 196 -0.45 3.55 1.96
CA SER A 196 -1.58 4.43 2.28
C SER A 196 -2.21 5.10 1.05
N LEU A 197 -1.51 5.19 -0.09
CA LEU A 197 -1.98 5.93 -1.25
C LEU A 197 -3.22 5.30 -1.89
N GLY A 198 -3.37 3.96 -1.79
CA GLY A 198 -4.51 3.25 -2.37
C GLY A 198 -5.85 3.62 -1.72
N SER A 199 -5.89 3.93 -0.42
CA SER A 199 -7.12 4.37 0.23
C SER A 199 -7.49 5.81 -0.17
N ILE A 200 -6.50 6.69 -0.27
CA ILE A 200 -6.69 8.07 -0.73
C ILE A 200 -7.19 8.08 -2.18
N ARG A 201 -6.57 7.28 -3.05
CA ARG A 201 -6.98 7.14 -4.45
C ARG A 201 -8.45 6.74 -4.56
N ARG A 202 -8.88 5.71 -3.80
CA ARG A 202 -10.27 5.27 -3.81
C ARG A 202 -11.23 6.35 -3.31
N ALA A 203 -10.87 7.05 -2.23
CA ALA A 203 -11.68 8.14 -1.71
C ALA A 203 -11.83 9.30 -2.72
N ASP A 204 -10.74 9.66 -3.40
CA ASP A 204 -10.73 10.67 -4.46
C ASP A 204 -11.65 10.25 -5.63
N VAL A 205 -11.63 8.97 -6.05
CA VAL A 205 -12.53 8.45 -7.11
C VAL A 205 -14.00 8.52 -6.67
N PHE A 206 -14.33 8.07 -5.45
CA PHE A 206 -15.72 8.13 -4.95
C PHE A 206 -16.25 9.56 -4.81
N ALA A 207 -15.37 10.52 -4.52
CA ALA A 207 -15.73 11.93 -4.39
C ALA A 207 -15.88 12.65 -5.74
N ASP A 208 -15.31 12.12 -6.83
CA ASP A 208 -15.32 12.76 -8.14
C ASP A 208 -16.75 12.84 -8.73
N PRO A 209 -17.22 14.02 -9.20
CA PRO A 209 -18.54 14.17 -9.79
C PRO A 209 -18.82 13.20 -10.94
N GLN A 210 -17.83 12.92 -11.82
CA GLN A 210 -18.01 12.01 -12.95
C GLN A 210 -18.31 10.57 -12.48
N PHE A 211 -17.69 10.15 -11.37
CA PHE A 211 -17.99 8.85 -10.77
C PHE A 211 -19.42 8.82 -10.22
N ARG A 212 -19.82 9.88 -9.51
CA ARG A 212 -21.18 9.99 -8.94
C ARG A 212 -22.25 10.05 -10.02
N ASP A 213 -21.97 10.68 -11.15
CA ASP A 213 -22.89 10.78 -12.29
C ASP A 213 -23.08 9.42 -12.97
N SER A 214 -21.98 8.75 -13.33
CA SER A 214 -22.06 7.39 -13.90
C SER A 214 -22.62 6.34 -12.93
N THR A 215 -22.52 6.57 -11.62
CA THR A 215 -23.20 5.75 -10.60
C THR A 215 -24.72 5.92 -10.64
N ARG A 216 -25.25 7.12 -10.94
CA ARG A 216 -26.70 7.33 -11.08
C ARG A 216 -27.26 6.62 -12.31
N GLU A 217 -26.52 6.68 -13.44
CA GLU A 217 -26.86 5.93 -14.65
C GLU A 217 -26.80 4.42 -14.42
N TRP A 218 -25.77 3.95 -13.72
CA TRP A 218 -25.68 2.54 -13.29
C TRP A 218 -26.89 2.13 -12.44
N ALA A 219 -27.28 2.95 -11.47
CA ALA A 219 -28.42 2.67 -10.61
C ALA A 219 -29.74 2.65 -11.40
N ALA A 220 -29.87 3.44 -12.47
CA ALA A 220 -31.01 3.38 -13.38
C ALA A 220 -31.10 2.03 -14.09
N CYS A 221 -30.01 1.57 -14.69
CA CYS A 221 -29.93 0.24 -15.30
C CYS A 221 -30.26 -0.87 -14.29
N MET A 222 -29.70 -0.81 -13.07
CA MET A 222 -29.99 -1.81 -12.04
C MET A 222 -31.49 -1.87 -11.69
N ARG A 223 -32.19 -0.73 -11.67
CA ARG A 223 -33.64 -0.68 -11.43
C ARG A 223 -34.45 -1.34 -12.54
N GLU A 224 -34.03 -1.22 -13.81
CA GLU A 224 -34.65 -1.91 -14.94
C GLU A 224 -34.53 -3.44 -14.81
N HIS A 225 -33.46 -3.91 -14.16
CA HIS A 225 -33.26 -5.31 -13.78
C HIS A 225 -33.92 -5.71 -12.45
N GLY A 226 -34.73 -4.83 -11.84
CA GLY A 226 -35.45 -5.10 -10.60
C GLY A 226 -34.66 -4.88 -9.31
N HIS A 227 -33.43 -4.34 -9.40
CA HIS A 227 -32.56 -4.09 -8.24
C HIS A 227 -32.61 -2.62 -7.81
N ARG A 228 -33.01 -2.35 -6.57
CA ARG A 228 -33.16 -0.97 -6.04
C ARG A 228 -31.97 -0.56 -5.19
N TYR A 229 -30.79 -0.48 -5.79
CA TYR A 229 -29.57 0.01 -5.13
C TYR A 229 -29.23 1.43 -5.60
N ALA A 230 -28.83 2.29 -4.67
CA ALA A 230 -28.38 3.65 -5.00
C ALA A 230 -26.95 3.66 -5.56
N ASP A 231 -26.12 2.68 -5.17
CA ASP A 231 -24.72 2.57 -5.55
C ASP A 231 -24.23 1.10 -5.47
N PRO A 232 -23.09 0.77 -6.11
CA PRO A 232 -22.50 -0.58 -6.06
C PRO A 232 -22.09 -1.05 -4.65
N GLY A 233 -21.91 -0.13 -3.69
CA GLY A 233 -21.61 -0.46 -2.30
C GLY A 233 -22.82 -1.09 -1.60
N GLN A 234 -24.02 -0.54 -1.83
CA GLN A 234 -25.27 -1.10 -1.31
C GLN A 234 -25.55 -2.51 -1.85
N ALA A 235 -25.34 -2.72 -3.15
CA ALA A 235 -25.52 -4.03 -3.76
C ALA A 235 -24.60 -5.08 -3.12
N ARG A 236 -23.32 -4.75 -2.93
CA ARG A 236 -22.36 -5.62 -2.21
C ARG A 236 -22.74 -5.86 -0.76
N ALA A 237 -23.20 -4.83 -0.06
CA ALA A 237 -23.55 -4.92 1.36
C ALA A 237 -24.68 -5.93 1.62
N GLU A 238 -25.62 -6.10 0.67
CA GLU A 238 -26.67 -7.11 0.78
C GLU A 238 -26.12 -8.53 0.89
N PHE A 239 -24.99 -8.82 0.24
CA PHE A 239 -24.35 -10.14 0.17
C PHE A 239 -23.07 -10.25 1.00
N ALA A 240 -22.81 -9.28 1.88
CA ALA A 240 -21.58 -9.23 2.68
C ALA A 240 -21.56 -10.26 3.83
N SER A 241 -22.72 -10.74 4.31
CA SER A 241 -22.80 -11.72 5.40
C SER A 241 -22.66 -13.17 4.93
N ASP A 242 -21.99 -14.01 5.73
CA ASP A 242 -21.78 -15.45 5.49
C ASP A 242 -23.06 -16.30 5.52
N THR A 243 -24.16 -15.74 6.02
CA THR A 243 -25.47 -16.35 5.86
C THR A 243 -25.86 -16.22 4.40
N ALA A 244 -25.55 -17.27 3.63
CA ALA A 244 -25.82 -17.37 2.21
C ALA A 244 -27.31 -17.16 1.90
N LYS A 245 -27.69 -15.89 1.75
CA LYS A 245 -28.94 -15.47 1.11
C LYS A 245 -28.77 -15.84 -0.35
N ASP A 246 -29.48 -16.89 -0.77
CA ASP A 246 -29.63 -17.37 -2.15
C ASP A 246 -28.42 -17.08 -3.06
N ARG A 247 -27.49 -18.04 -3.14
CA ARG A 247 -26.33 -17.98 -4.04
C ARG A 247 -26.72 -17.65 -5.48
N ASN A 248 -27.87 -18.12 -5.94
CA ASN A 248 -28.34 -17.81 -7.30
C ASN A 248 -28.75 -16.34 -7.40
N LYS A 249 -29.35 -15.75 -6.36
CA LYS A 249 -29.61 -14.30 -6.29
C LYS A 249 -28.31 -13.51 -6.32
N GLU A 250 -27.31 -13.88 -5.51
CA GLU A 250 -26.00 -13.22 -5.51
C GLU A 250 -25.39 -13.19 -6.92
N VAL A 251 -25.35 -14.34 -7.60
CA VAL A 251 -24.81 -14.45 -8.97
C VAL A 251 -25.61 -13.60 -9.95
N ARG A 252 -26.94 -13.70 -9.94
CA ARG A 252 -27.80 -12.90 -10.84
C ARG A 252 -27.56 -11.41 -10.64
N THR A 253 -27.61 -10.92 -9.40
CA THR A 253 -27.41 -9.50 -9.09
C THR A 253 -26.01 -9.03 -9.49
N ALA A 254 -24.96 -9.80 -9.23
CA ALA A 254 -23.60 -9.43 -9.63
C ALA A 254 -23.40 -9.43 -11.16
N VAL A 255 -24.05 -10.34 -11.88
CA VAL A 255 -24.02 -10.36 -13.35
C VAL A 255 -24.74 -9.13 -13.93
N ASP A 256 -25.88 -8.76 -13.36
CA ASP A 256 -26.60 -7.54 -13.74
C ASP A 256 -25.77 -6.30 -13.40
N GLU A 257 -25.13 -6.24 -12.22
CA GLU A 257 -24.20 -5.16 -11.85
C GLU A 257 -23.07 -5.01 -12.88
N ALA A 258 -22.43 -6.11 -13.28
CA ALA A 258 -21.34 -6.08 -14.26
C ALA A 258 -21.81 -5.59 -15.63
N ARG A 259 -22.99 -6.02 -16.09
CA ARG A 259 -23.57 -5.54 -17.34
C ARG A 259 -23.91 -4.06 -17.27
N CYS A 260 -24.59 -3.64 -16.20
CA CYS A 260 -24.92 -2.23 -15.96
C CYS A 260 -23.68 -1.36 -15.81
N ALA A 261 -22.59 -1.87 -15.23
CA ALA A 261 -21.32 -1.15 -15.10
C ALA A 261 -20.69 -0.85 -16.46
N HIS A 262 -20.88 -1.73 -17.44
CA HIS A 262 -20.44 -1.51 -18.81
C HIS A 262 -21.38 -0.57 -19.57
N SER A 263 -22.70 -0.82 -19.54
CA SER A 263 -23.66 -0.05 -20.33
C SER A 263 -23.81 1.41 -19.87
N SER A 264 -23.70 1.67 -18.56
CA SER A 264 -23.75 3.03 -18.01
C SER A 264 -22.44 3.82 -18.14
N GLY A 265 -21.36 3.16 -18.56
CA GLY A 265 -20.02 3.74 -18.60
C GLY A 265 -19.33 3.87 -17.23
N LEU A 266 -19.92 3.36 -16.14
CA LEU A 266 -19.33 3.42 -14.80
C LEU A 266 -17.96 2.73 -14.73
N SER A 267 -17.80 1.54 -15.33
CA SER A 267 -16.52 0.82 -15.36
C SER A 267 -15.42 1.61 -16.07
N ALA A 268 -15.73 2.22 -17.23
CA ALA A 268 -14.77 3.03 -17.98
C ALA A 268 -14.40 4.31 -17.22
N THR A 269 -15.37 4.97 -16.60
CA THR A 269 -15.14 6.17 -15.78
C THR A 269 -14.32 5.85 -14.54
N ALA A 270 -14.64 4.79 -13.81
CA ALA A 270 -13.89 4.35 -12.64
C ALA A 270 -12.42 4.05 -12.98
N ARG A 271 -12.13 3.30 -14.06
CA ARG A 271 -10.75 3.02 -14.49
C ARG A 271 -9.98 4.28 -14.88
N ARG A 272 -10.62 5.21 -15.61
CA ARG A 272 -10.00 6.48 -16.01
C ARG A 272 -9.65 7.34 -14.79
N LEU A 273 -10.58 7.47 -13.85
CA LEU A 273 -10.38 8.25 -12.63
C LEU A 273 -9.34 7.61 -11.72
N ASP A 274 -9.38 6.30 -11.52
CA ASP A 274 -8.38 5.57 -10.72
C ASP A 274 -6.96 5.81 -11.28
N ALA A 275 -6.76 5.65 -12.59
CA ALA A 275 -5.46 5.92 -13.22
C ALA A 275 -5.01 7.39 -13.08
N ARG A 276 -5.95 8.34 -13.20
CA ARG A 276 -5.67 9.78 -13.04
C ARG A 276 -5.23 10.10 -11.62
N TYR A 277 -5.97 9.63 -10.61
CA TYR A 277 -5.65 9.88 -9.21
C TYR A 277 -4.42 9.11 -8.75
N ASP A 278 -4.18 7.90 -9.27
CA ASP A 278 -2.92 7.18 -9.06
C ASP A 278 -1.75 8.03 -9.55
N LYS A 279 -1.76 8.48 -10.81
CA LYS A 279 -0.69 9.32 -11.36
C LYS A 279 -0.47 10.58 -10.53
N ARG A 280 -1.54 11.23 -10.08
CA ARG A 280 -1.45 12.43 -9.21
C ARG A 280 -0.77 12.11 -7.89
N LEU A 281 -1.16 11.02 -7.23
CA LEU A 281 -0.60 10.61 -5.94
C LEU A 281 0.85 10.15 -6.08
N GLN A 282 1.17 9.38 -7.12
CA GLN A 282 2.54 8.96 -7.45
C GLN A 282 3.47 10.17 -7.62
N GLN A 283 3.01 11.23 -8.32
CA GLN A 283 3.80 12.46 -8.45
C GLN A 283 3.89 13.24 -7.14
N LYS A 284 2.78 13.41 -6.41
CA LYS A 284 2.76 14.14 -5.14
C LYS A 284 3.67 13.49 -4.08
N TYR A 285 3.74 12.17 -4.06
CA TYR A 285 4.54 11.39 -3.11
C TYR A 285 5.75 10.71 -3.75
N ARG A 286 6.27 11.30 -4.84
CA ARG A 286 7.37 10.73 -5.65
C ARG A 286 8.57 10.31 -4.82
N ALA A 287 8.98 11.11 -3.83
CA ALA A 287 10.12 10.77 -2.97
C ALA A 287 9.94 9.43 -2.24
N ALA A 288 8.74 9.12 -1.75
CA ALA A 288 8.44 7.85 -1.08
C ALA A 288 8.33 6.69 -2.08
N VAL A 289 7.71 6.95 -3.24
CA VAL A 289 7.59 5.97 -4.35
C VAL A 289 8.96 5.55 -4.87
N ASP A 290 9.79 6.53 -5.24
CA ASP A 290 11.14 6.31 -5.76
C ASP A 290 12.03 5.63 -4.70
N SER A 291 11.87 6.01 -3.42
CA SER A 291 12.60 5.37 -2.32
C SER A 291 12.21 3.90 -2.16
N ARG A 292 10.91 3.59 -2.22
CA ARG A 292 10.44 2.20 -2.14
C ARG A 292 11.01 1.37 -3.27
N LEU A 293 10.87 1.83 -4.52
CA LEU A 293 11.35 1.09 -5.69
C LEU A 293 12.86 0.83 -5.62
N ARG A 294 13.65 1.84 -5.24
CA ARG A 294 15.10 1.71 -5.05
C ARG A 294 15.46 0.68 -3.99
N LEU A 295 14.79 0.71 -2.84
CA LEU A 295 15.04 -0.24 -1.73
C LEU A 295 14.67 -1.67 -2.12
N GLU A 296 13.53 -1.87 -2.77
CA GLU A 296 13.11 -3.20 -3.23
C GLU A 296 14.07 -3.74 -4.32
N ARG A 297 14.52 -2.90 -5.26
CA ARG A 297 15.49 -3.30 -6.27
C ARG A 297 16.85 -3.64 -5.67
N ALA A 298 17.31 -2.85 -4.70
CA ALA A 298 18.54 -3.12 -3.96
C ALA A 298 18.46 -4.39 -3.09
N ALA A 299 17.25 -4.83 -2.73
CA ALA A 299 17.01 -6.07 -2.01
C ALA A 299 17.13 -7.32 -2.91
N LEU A 300 16.91 -7.21 -4.22
CA LEU A 300 16.89 -8.38 -5.13
C LEU A 300 18.16 -9.25 -5.06
N PRO A 301 19.40 -8.71 -5.05
CA PRO A 301 20.59 -9.54 -4.88
C PRO A 301 20.62 -10.29 -3.53
N ARG A 302 20.19 -9.65 -2.43
CA ARG A 302 20.10 -10.29 -1.11
C ARG A 302 19.05 -11.38 -1.09
N ALA A 303 17.89 -11.13 -1.71
CA ALA A 303 16.82 -12.11 -1.85
C ALA A 303 17.26 -13.35 -2.63
N ARG A 304 18.08 -13.20 -3.68
CA ARG A 304 18.65 -14.35 -4.42
C ARG A 304 19.68 -15.13 -3.60
N ALA A 305 20.44 -14.42 -2.77
CA ALA A 305 21.48 -15.01 -1.93
C ALA A 305 20.93 -15.69 -0.68
N TYR A 306 19.70 -15.39 -0.28
CA TYR A 306 19.02 -16.06 0.82
C TYR A 306 18.34 -17.31 0.25
N PRO A 307 18.94 -18.52 0.41
CA PRO A 307 18.35 -19.72 -0.15
C PRO A 307 16.95 -19.88 0.42
N SER A 308 16.00 -20.20 -0.46
CA SER A 308 14.72 -20.75 -0.06
C SER A 308 15.00 -22.09 0.64
N GLY A 309 15.32 -22.05 1.93
CA GLY A 309 15.64 -23.24 2.72
C GLY A 309 14.55 -24.30 2.51
N HIS A 310 15.00 -25.55 2.34
CA HIS A 310 14.17 -26.74 2.13
C HIS A 310 13.18 -26.98 3.26
#